data_AF-A0A090W7B7-F1
#
_entry.id   AF-A0A090W7B7-F1
#
_cell.length_a   1.000
_cell.length_b   1.000
_cell.length_c   1.000
_cell.angle_alpha   90.00
_cell.angle_beta   90.00
_cell.angle_gamma   90.00
#
_symmetry.space_group_name_H-M   'P 1'
#
loop_
_entity.id
_entity.type
_entity.pdbx_description
1 polymer ?
#
loop_
_entity_poly.entity_id
_entity_poly.type
_entity_poly.pdbx_seq_one_letter_code
_entity_poly.pdbx_strand_id
1 'polypeptide(L)' 'MGTIIDKDFIDNLPKNVDPCGEHGEFHTFCFDGPIFKNPIDFTIGEKVYREYDTPKTDDSVCAPDRYGVWYCDLLPK' A
#
# COMPACT_ATOMS: atom_id res chain seq x y z
N MET A 1 2.08 -6.79 0.88
CA MET A 1 2.83 -5.91 -0.05
C MET A 1 3.11 -6.67 -1.32
N GLY A 2 2.65 -6.15 -2.47
CA GLY A 2 2.71 -6.87 -3.75
C GLY A 2 1.77 -8.08 -3.82
N THR A 3 0.63 -8.01 -3.14
CA THR A 3 -0.37 -9.07 -3.07
C THR A 3 -1.54 -8.71 -3.99
N ILE A 4 -2.14 -9.68 -4.68
CA ILE A 4 -3.34 -9.45 -5.49
C ILE A 4 -4.52 -9.17 -4.56
N ILE A 5 -5.35 -8.20 -4.93
CA ILE A 5 -6.61 -7.94 -4.22
C ILE A 5 -7.65 -8.91 -4.76
N ASP A 6 -7.87 -9.98 -4.01
CA ASP A 6 -8.90 -10.98 -4.23
C ASP A 6 -9.75 -11.14 -2.96
N LYS A 7 -10.70 -12.09 -2.98
CA LYS A 7 -11.57 -12.32 -1.83
C LYS A 7 -10.79 -12.76 -0.59
N ASP A 8 -9.75 -13.56 -0.76
CA ASP A 8 -8.93 -14.05 0.35
C ASP A 8 -8.17 -12.89 1.00
N PHE A 9 -7.66 -11.94 0.22
CA PHE A 9 -7.05 -10.71 0.76
C PHE A 9 -8.05 -9.95 1.66
N ILE A 10 -9.27 -9.72 1.16
CA ILE A 10 -10.32 -8.99 1.91
C ILE A 10 -10.71 -9.73 3.19
N ASP A 11 -10.91 -11.05 3.11
CA ASP A 11 -11.30 -11.88 4.25
C ASP A 11 -10.19 -11.95 5.33
N ASN A 12 -8.93 -11.70 4.96
CA ASN A 12 -7.78 -11.67 5.86
C ASN A 12 -7.44 -10.27 6.41
N LEU A 13 -8.21 -9.23 6.06
CA LEU A 13 -7.95 -7.90 6.62
C LEU A 13 -8.25 -7.84 8.13
N PRO A 14 -7.43 -7.13 8.92
CA PRO A 14 -7.74 -6.85 10.31
C PRO A 14 -9.09 -6.15 10.44
N LYS A 15 -9.84 -6.43 11.51
CA LYS A 15 -11.21 -5.90 11.72
C LYS A 15 -11.31 -4.37 11.69
N ASN A 16 -10.21 -3.67 11.95
CA ASN A 16 -10.12 -2.22 12.03
C ASN A 16 -9.53 -1.58 10.76
N VAL A 17 -9.29 -2.35 9.71
CA VAL A 17 -8.78 -1.86 8.42
C VAL A 17 -9.95 -1.75 7.46
N ASP A 18 -10.09 -0.59 6.82
CA ASP A 18 -11.08 -0.41 5.77
C ASP A 18 -10.70 -1.24 4.53
N PRO A 19 -11.56 -2.14 4.02
CA PRO A 19 -11.32 -2.89 2.79
C PRO A 19 -11.13 -2.03 1.54
N CYS A 20 -11.63 -0.80 1.54
CA CYS A 20 -11.46 0.17 0.46
C CYS A 20 -10.15 0.98 0.59
N GLY A 21 -9.47 0.91 1.73
CA GLY A 21 -8.22 1.65 1.98
C GLY A 21 -8.38 3.18 2.05
N GLU A 22 -9.57 3.67 2.42
CA GLU A 22 -9.91 5.10 2.39
C GLU A 22 -9.07 5.97 3.33
N HIS A 23 -8.47 5.39 4.37
CA HIS A 23 -7.63 6.09 5.35
C HIS A 23 -6.13 5.92 5.08
N GLY A 24 -5.77 5.40 3.90
CA GLY A 24 -4.37 5.18 3.52
C GLY A 24 -3.75 3.93 4.13
N GLU A 25 -4.56 2.92 4.47
CA GLU A 25 -4.09 1.65 5.03
C GLU A 25 -3.17 0.89 4.06
N PHE A 26 -3.42 1.02 2.76
CA PHE A 26 -2.57 0.49 1.70
C PHE A 26 -2.78 1.24 0.37
N HIS A 27 -1.81 1.08 -0.53
CA HIS A 27 -1.88 1.61 -1.89
C HIS A 27 -2.09 0.48 -2.90
N THR A 28 -2.84 0.77 -3.96
CA THR A 28 -3.17 -0.19 -5.01
C THR A 28 -2.62 0.25 -6.36
N PHE A 29 -2.37 -0.72 -7.24
CA PHE A 29 -1.96 -0.50 -8.63
C PHE A 29 -2.81 -1.41 -9.52
N CYS A 30 -3.65 -0.80 -10.35
CA CYS A 30 -4.49 -1.54 -11.30
C CYS A 30 -3.69 -1.80 -12.59
N PHE A 31 -3.40 -3.06 -12.85
CA PHE A 31 -2.57 -3.50 -13.98
C PHE A 31 -3.35 -4.28 -15.05
N ASP A 32 -4.61 -4.63 -14.80
CA ASP A 32 -5.49 -5.32 -15.74
C ASP A 32 -6.95 -4.91 -15.50
N GLY A 33 -7.77 -4.95 -16.56
CA GLY A 33 -9.20 -4.69 -16.45
C GLY A 33 -9.89 -4.50 -17.82
N PRO A 34 -11.24 -4.46 -17.84
CA PRO A 34 -12.02 -4.48 -19.09
C PRO A 34 -11.74 -3.35 -20.07
N ILE A 35 -11.19 -2.22 -19.59
CA ILE A 35 -10.88 -1.04 -20.40
C ILE A 35 -9.47 -1.15 -21.02
N PHE A 36 -8.60 -1.99 -20.47
CA PHE A 36 -7.24 -2.18 -20.96
C PHE A 36 -7.26 -3.02 -22.24
N LYS A 37 -6.50 -2.60 -23.27
CA LYS A 37 -6.31 -3.42 -24.48
C LYS A 37 -5.47 -4.66 -24.19
N ASN A 38 -4.47 -4.50 -23.31
CA ASN A 38 -3.62 -5.55 -22.79
C ASN A 38 -3.27 -5.18 -21.33
N PRO A 39 -3.02 -6.17 -20.46
CA PRO A 39 -2.49 -5.92 -19.12
C PRO A 39 -1.14 -5.18 -19.16
N ILE A 40 -0.85 -4.43 -18.10
CA ILE A 40 0.49 -3.87 -17.85
C ILE A 40 1.37 -5.00 -17.30
N ASP A 41 2.41 -5.38 -18.04
CA ASP A 41 3.33 -6.42 -17.60
C ASP A 41 4.44 -5.84 -16.71
N PHE A 42 4.71 -6.52 -15.60
CA PHE A 42 5.73 -6.12 -14.61
C PHE A 42 6.24 -7.33 -13.84
N THR A 43 7.33 -7.15 -13.11
CA THR A 43 7.77 -8.07 -12.06
C THR A 43 7.79 -7.37 -10.70
N ILE A 44 7.54 -8.13 -9.65
CA ILE A 44 7.69 -7.62 -8.28
C ILE A 44 9.19 -7.51 -7.99
N GLY A 45 9.62 -6.30 -7.66
CA GLY A 45 10.98 -5.97 -7.26
C GLY A 45 11.17 -6.02 -5.75
N GLU A 46 12.01 -5.11 -5.25
CA GLU A 46 12.38 -5.03 -3.84
C GLU A 46 11.19 -4.59 -2.96
N LYS A 47 11.17 -5.11 -1.72
CA LYS A 47 10.27 -4.63 -0.67
C LYS A 47 11.08 -3.90 0.37
N VAL A 48 10.85 -2.60 0.52
CA VAL A 48 11.67 -1.72 1.36
C VAL A 48 10.83 -1.08 2.43
N TYR A 49 11.28 -1.15 3.68
CA TYR A 49 10.73 -0.35 4.77
C TYR A 49 11.53 0.94 4.91
N ARG A 50 10.85 2.09 4.97
CA ARG A 50 11.47 3.40 5.17
C ARG A 50 10.84 4.11 6.35
N GLU A 51 11.68 4.77 7.14
CA GLU A 51 11.26 5.56 8.29
C GLU A 51 11.43 7.05 8.02
N TYR A 52 10.42 7.82 8.41
CA TYR A 52 10.34 9.26 8.22
C TYR A 52 10.06 9.93 9.56
N ASP A 53 10.53 11.16 9.71
CA ASP A 53 10.17 11.98 10.86
C ASP A 53 8.69 12.36 10.78
N THR A 54 7.97 12.21 11.90
CA THR A 54 6.55 12.57 11.97
C THR A 54 6.42 14.09 11.76
N PRO A 55 5.54 14.55 10.86
CA PRO A 55 5.33 15.98 10.65
C PRO A 55 4.97 16.66 11.96
N LYS A 56 5.69 17.73 12.32
CA LYS A 56 5.39 18.52 13.51
C LYS A 56 4.12 19.34 13.27
N THR A 57 2.96 18.80 13.61
CA THR A 57 1.71 19.56 13.72
C THR A 57 1.48 19.93 15.19
N ASP A 58 0.80 21.05 15.45
CA ASP A 58 0.55 21.56 16.82
C ASP A 58 -0.18 20.53 17.72
N ASP A 59 -0.84 19.53 17.14
CA ASP A 59 -1.59 18.48 17.85
C ASP A 59 -0.77 17.21 18.18
N SER A 60 0.52 17.17 17.84
CA SER A 60 1.34 15.94 17.87
C SER A 60 1.96 15.58 19.23
N VAL A 61 1.47 16.11 20.36
CA VAL A 61 2.08 15.90 21.70
C VAL A 61 2.26 14.42 22.09
N CYS A 62 1.47 13.51 21.50
CA CYS A 62 1.50 12.07 21.80
C CYS A 62 1.91 11.18 20.60
N ALA A 63 2.35 11.75 19.48
CA ALA A 63 2.76 10.96 18.33
C ALA A 63 4.24 10.50 18.45
N PRO A 64 4.59 9.29 17.99
CA PRO A 64 5.99 8.87 17.92
C PRO A 64 6.80 9.82 17.02
N ASP A 65 8.09 10.03 17.34
CA ASP A 65 8.98 10.93 16.60
C ASP A 65 9.15 10.54 15.12
N ARG A 66 8.98 9.25 14.81
CA ARG A 66 9.12 8.69 13.47
C ARG A 66 7.99 7.71 13.17
N TYR A 67 7.63 7.61 11.89
CA TYR A 67 6.72 6.61 11.36
C TYR A 67 7.37 5.84 10.21
N GLY A 68 6.88 4.64 9.95
CA GLY A 68 7.43 3.76 8.91
C GLY A 68 6.42 3.38 7.84
N VAL A 69 6.91 3.27 6.61
CA VAL A 69 6.11 2.90 5.43
C VAL A 69 6.81 1.78 4.67
N TRP A 70 6.05 0.79 4.24
CA TRP A 70 6.53 -0.27 3.36
C TRP A 70 6.26 0.10 1.90
N TYR A 71 7.27 -0.11 1.06
CA TYR A 71 7.24 0.03 -0.39
C TYR A 71 7.43 -1.34 -1.05
N CYS A 72 6.90 -1.49 -2.24
CA CYS A 72 7.09 -2.66 -3.09
C CYS A 72 7.32 -2.17 -4.51
N ASP A 73 8.51 -2.41 -5.06
CA ASP A 73 8.84 -2.00 -6.42
C ASP A 73 8.08 -2.85 -7.44
N LEU A 74 7.60 -2.19 -8.50
CA LEU A 74 7.02 -2.82 -9.67
C LEU A 74 7.93 -2.49 -10.86
N LEU A 75 8.69 -3.47 -11.32
CA LEU A 75 9.68 -3.27 -12.37
C LEU A 75 9.04 -3.52 -13.74
N PRO A 76 9.13 -2.58 -14.70
CA PRO A 76 8.63 -2.78 -16.05
C PRO A 76 9.31 -3.96 -16.73
N LYS A 77 8.57 -4.68 -17.58
CA LYS A 77 9.13 -5.67 -18.50
C LYS A 77 9.34 -5.10 -19.90
#